data_AF-A0A9X8ZFU0-F1
#
_entry.id   AF-A0A9X8ZFU0-F1
#
_cell.length_a   1.000
_cell.length_b   1.000
_cell.length_c   1.000
_cell.angle_alpha   90.00
_cell.angle_beta   90.00
_cell.angle_gamma   90.00
#
_symmetry.space_group_name_H-M   'P 1'
#
loop_
_entity.id
_entity.type
_entity.pdbx_description
1 polymer ?
#
loop_
_entity_poly.entity_id
_entity_poly.type
_entity_poly.pdbx_seq_one_letter_code
_entity_poly.pdbx_strand_id
1 'polypeptide(L)' 'MRTWRVGTISMGISLVGLGLVLLISQIADMNLTTILLSWWPLLFIILGAEILFYIYFSRKESSL' A
#
# COMPACT_ATOMS: atom_id res chain seq x y z
N MET A 1 4.99 -5.68 28.17
CA MET A 1 3.80 -5.02 27.60
C MET A 1 3.92 -5.06 26.08
N ARG A 2 3.32 -6.06 25.43
CA ARG A 2 3.41 -6.26 23.96
C ARG A 2 2.40 -5.35 23.27
N THR A 3 2.81 -4.12 22.95
CA THR A 3 2.00 -3.20 22.14
C THR A 3 2.12 -3.63 20.68
N TRP A 4 1.17 -4.45 20.23
CA TRP A 4 0.93 -4.63 18.80
C TRP A 4 0.56 -3.25 18.24
N ARG A 5 1.51 -2.57 17.59
CA ARG A 5 1.24 -1.30 16.93
C ARG A 5 0.43 -1.59 15.66
N VAL A 6 -0.89 -1.76 15.84
CA VAL A 6 -1.89 -1.83 14.77
C VAL A 6 -1.81 -0.64 13.80
N GLY A 7 -1.16 0.45 14.22
CA GLY A 7 -0.87 1.62 13.40
C GLY A 7 -0.14 1.29 12.10
N THR A 8 0.81 0.35 12.08
CA THR A 8 1.57 0.04 10.84
C THR A 8 0.73 -0.74 9.83
N ILE A 9 -0.14 -1.64 10.30
CA ILE A 9 -1.06 -2.40 9.42
C ILE A 9 -2.11 -1.46 8.83
N SER A 10 -2.72 -0.61 9.68
CA SER A 10 -3.73 0.34 9.24
C SER A 10 -3.17 1.34 8.21
N MET A 11 -1.92 1.77 8.39
CA MET A 11 -1.21 2.64 7.45
C MET A 11 -0.92 1.95 6.12
N GLY A 12 -0.42 0.70 6.13
CA GLY A 12 -0.16 -0.07 4.91
C GLY A 12 -1.45 -0.32 4.09
N ILE A 13 -2.54 -0.73 4.75
CA ILE A 13 -3.84 -0.92 4.11
C ILE A 13 -4.39 0.38 3.53
N SER A 14 -4.25 1.50 4.25
CA SER A 14 -4.71 2.80 3.74
C SER A 14 -3.91 3.23 2.51
N LEU A 15 -2.60 2.98 2.47
CA LEU A 15 -1.74 3.25 1.32
C LEU A 15 -2.13 2.42 0.09
N VAL A 16 -2.30 1.10 0.28
CA VAL A 16 -2.73 0.21 -0.81
C VAL A 16 -4.12 0.61 -1.31
N GLY A 17 -5.05 0.89 -0.40
CA GLY A 17 -6.40 1.33 -0.73
C GLY A 17 -6.41 2.64 -1.54
N LEU A 18 -5.65 3.65 -1.10
CA LEU A 18 -5.47 4.91 -1.83
C LEU A 18 -4.90 4.68 -3.22
N GLY A 19 -3.84 3.86 -3.33
CA GLY A 19 -3.24 3.52 -4.62
C GLY A 19 -4.23 2.83 -5.56
N LEU A 20 -5.06 1.92 -5.04
CA LEU A 20 -6.10 1.24 -5.82
C LEU A 20 -7.19 2.19 -6.32
N VAL A 21 -7.69 3.07 -5.44
CA VAL A 21 -8.73 4.06 -5.78
C VAL A 21 -8.22 5.00 -6.87
N LEU A 22 -6.99 5.48 -6.74
CA LEU A 22 -6.36 6.31 -7.77
C LEU A 22 -6.20 5.56 -9.09
N LEU A 23 -5.80 4.29 -9.07
CA LEU A 23 -5.69 3.46 -10.28
C LEU A 23 -7.04 3.27 -10.98
N ILE A 24 -8.09 2.99 -10.21
CA ILE A 24 -9.46 2.85 -10.72
C ILE A 24 -9.93 4.19 -11.32
N SER A 25 -9.64 5.31 -10.66
CA SER A 25 -10.00 6.64 -11.16
C SER A 25 -9.34 6.93 -12.51
N GLN A 26 -8.06 6.55 -12.68
CA GLN A 26 -7.34 6.74 -13.94
C GLN A 26 -7.87 5.88 -15.09
N ILE A 27 -8.24 4.63 -14.79
CA ILE A 27 -8.85 3.74 -15.78
C ILE A 27 -10.22 4.29 -16.21
N ALA A 28 -10.98 4.83 -15.26
CA ALA A 28 -12.28 5.46 -15.54
C ALA A 28 -12.16 6.73 -16.38
N ASP A 29 -11.11 7.53 -16.19
CA ASP A 29 -10.87 8.74 -16.97
C ASP A 29 -10.34 8.48 -18.40
N MET A 30 -9.93 7.25 -18.76
CA MET A 30 -9.43 6.83 -20.10
C MET A 30 -8.38 7.75 -20.76
N ASN A 31 -7.76 8.64 -20.01
CA ASN A 31 -6.79 9.61 -20.50
C ASN A 31 -5.37 9.06 -20.31
N LEU A 32 -4.71 8.71 -21.41
CA LEU A 32 -3.31 8.24 -21.43
C LEU A 32 -2.34 9.25 -20.81
N THR A 33 -2.65 10.54 -20.93
CA THR A 33 -1.92 11.64 -20.28
C THR A 33 -2.01 11.58 -18.76
N THR A 34 -3.17 11.18 -18.22
CA THR A 34 -3.37 11.01 -16.78
C THR A 34 -2.55 9.82 -16.28
N ILE A 35 -2.53 8.71 -17.02
CA ILE A 35 -1.70 7.52 -16.72
C ILE A 35 -0.21 7.85 -16.65
N LEU A 36 0.30 8.68 -17.55
CA LEU A 36 1.70 9.11 -17.54
C LEU A 36 2.04 10.00 -16.34
N LEU A 37 1.13 10.92 -15.95
CA LEU A 37 1.32 11.78 -14.78
C LEU A 37 1.07 11.06 -13.46
N SER A 38 0.23 10.04 -13.46
CA SER A 38 -0.21 9.31 -12.27
C SER A 38 0.34 7.88 -12.30
N TRP A 39 1.66 7.82 -12.48
CA TRP A 39 2.56 6.71 -12.12
C TRP A 39 2.60 6.43 -10.60
N TRP A 40 2.39 7.48 -9.79
CA TRP A 40 2.43 7.46 -8.32
C TRP A 40 1.57 6.40 -7.63
N PRO A 41 0.32 6.11 -8.05
CA PRO A 41 -0.48 5.03 -7.48
C PRO A 41 0.20 3.66 -7.52
N LEU A 42 1.04 3.40 -8.51
CA LEU A 42 1.82 2.15 -8.56
C LEU A 42 2.83 2.09 -7.40
N LEU A 43 3.52 3.21 -7.14
CA LEU A 43 4.44 3.35 -6.00
C LEU A 43 3.71 3.18 -4.66
N PHE A 44 2.52 3.77 -4.51
CA PHE A 44 1.71 3.63 -3.29
C PHE A 44 1.29 2.18 -3.02
N ILE A 45 0.91 1.44 -4.06
CA ILE A 45 0.56 0.01 -3.94
C ILE A 45 1.78 -0.80 -3.55
N ILE A 46 2.93 -0.59 -4.21
CA ILE A 46 4.18 -1.31 -3.91
C ILE A 46 4.63 -1.04 -2.47
N LEU A 47 4.68 0.23 -2.05
CA LEU A 47 5.06 0.61 -0.69
C LEU A 47 4.09 0.04 0.36
N GLY A 48 2.78 0.15 0.11
CA GLY A 48 1.78 -0.40 1.02
C GLY A 48 1.87 -1.93 1.11
N ALA A 49 2.13 -2.61 -0.01
CA ALA A 49 2.36 -4.06 -0.06
C ALA A 49 3.66 -4.46 0.65
N GLU A 50 4.75 -3.71 0.47
CA GLU A 50 6.01 -3.92 1.20
C GLU A 50 5.82 -3.79 2.71
N ILE A 51 5.07 -2.78 3.17
CA ILE A 51 4.75 -2.61 4.59
C ILE A 51 3.96 -3.80 5.13
N LEU A 52 2.94 -4.26 4.40
CA LEU A 52 2.16 -5.46 4.74
C LEU A 52 3.05 -6.71 4.81
N PHE A 53 3.94 -6.87 3.83
CA PHE A 53 4.87 -7.99 3.76
C PHE A 53 5.89 -7.96 4.90
N TYR A 54 6.45 -6.78 5.19
CA TYR A 54 7.41 -6.57 6.28
C TYR A 54 6.79 -6.85 7.64
N ILE A 55 5.54 -6.43 7.88
CA ILE A 55 4.83 -6.76 9.13
C ILE A 55 4.57 -8.27 9.23
N TYR A 56 4.16 -8.90 8.13
CA TYR A 56 3.91 -10.35 8.10
C TYR A 56 5.19 -11.15 8.32
N PHE A 57 6.31 -10.72 7.74
CA PHE A 57 7.62 -11.33 7.89
C PHE A 57 8.25 -11.05 9.26
N SER A 58 8.15 -9.82 9.77
CA SER A 58 8.64 -9.43 11.11
C SER A 58 7.90 -10.17 12.23
N ARG A 59 6.63 -10.56 12.02
CA ARG A 59 5.92 -11.51 12.91
C ARG A 59 6.58 -12.88 13.00
N LYS A 60 7.27 -13.36 11.96
CA LYS A 60 7.96 -14.67 11.97
C LYS A 60 9.27 -14.66 12.75
N GLU A 61 9.91 -13.51 12.93
CA GLU A 61 11.19 -13.43 13.63
C GLU A 61 11.03 -13.40 15.16
N SER A 62 9.82 -13.15 15.66
CA SER A 62 9.51 -13.20 17.09
C SER A 62 9.27 -14.62 17.65
N SER A 63 9.57 -15.66 16.86
CA SER A 63 9.33 -17.08 17.20
C SER A 63 10.55 -17.99 17.08
N LEU A 64 11.77 -17.43 17.03
CA LEU A 64 13.01 -18.20 17.25
C LEU A 64 13.52 -18.00 18.67
#